data_AF-A0A7S0ZYS9-F1
#
_entry.id   AF-A0A7S0ZYS9-F1
#
_cell.length_a   1.000
_cell.length_b   1.000
_cell.length_c   1.000
_cell.angle_alpha   90.00
_cell.angle_beta   90.00
_cell.angle_gamma   90.00
#
_symmetry.space_group_name_H-M   'P 1'
#
loop_
_entity.id
_entity.type
_entity.pdbx_description
1 polymer ?
#
loop_
_entity_poly.entity_id
_entity_poly.type
_entity_poly.pdbx_seq_one_letter_code
_entity_poly.pdbx_strand_id
1 'polypeptide(L)'
;MFRLSCLLVLFAAVAADGEDGTCDAKTGVCTDGAGKPHGGALVNTFVASAADREALTASATASLELSERQACDVALLVTGGFSPLEGFMKEADYNGVVSEMRTTAGVLFGLPVILDVANDSFLGKKVLLTYKGTNMAVLEAEEAWRPNKVKEAAACYGTTSGEHPSVLELYAELGKYYVGGKVHGLIDRFDGIWGPGFFTPAQVRSTLPEGKQVVAFQNRNPVHKAHFELLVHAKEDVANSVILVHPTCGPTQPGDID
;
A
#
# COMPACT_ATOMS: atom_id res chain seq x y z
N MET A 1 4.24 -26.76 5.77
CA MET A 1 3.24 -26.25 4.80
C MET A 1 3.09 -24.76 5.09
N PHE A 2 3.92 -23.92 4.44
CA PHE A 2 4.05 -22.50 4.76
C PHE A 2 2.83 -21.74 4.22
N ARG A 3 2.03 -21.14 5.10
CA ARG A 3 0.97 -20.19 4.76
C ARG A 3 1.51 -18.79 4.98
N LEU A 4 2.01 -18.17 3.93
CA LEU A 4 2.24 -16.72 3.91
C LEU A 4 0.90 -16.07 3.62
N SER A 5 0.31 -15.46 4.64
CA SER A 5 -0.92 -14.68 4.52
C SER A 5 -0.56 -13.26 4.09
N CYS A 6 -0.23 -13.08 2.81
CA CYS A 6 -0.70 -11.88 2.14
C CYS A 6 -2.15 -12.19 1.82
N LEU A 7 -3.04 -11.58 2.59
CA LEU A 7 -4.47 -11.81 2.61
C LEU A 7 -4.99 -12.07 1.18
N LEU A 8 -5.41 -13.31 0.91
CA LEU A 8 -6.25 -13.61 -0.25
C LEU A 8 -7.54 -12.85 0.00
N VAL A 9 -7.63 -11.63 -0.52
CA VAL A 9 -8.92 -10.98 -0.67
C VAL A 9 -9.25 -10.99 -2.14
N LEU A 10 -10.04 -11.98 -2.53
CA LEU A 10 -10.94 -11.82 -3.66
C LEU A 10 -11.85 -10.65 -3.28
N PHE A 11 -11.52 -9.44 -3.73
CA PHE A 11 -12.51 -8.40 -3.86
C PHE A 11 -13.00 -8.43 -5.30
N ALA A 12 -14.22 -8.93 -5.47
CA ALA A 12 -15.01 -8.60 -6.65
C ALA A 12 -15.35 -7.10 -6.55
N ALA A 13 -14.96 -6.32 -7.56
CA ALA A 13 -15.16 -4.87 -7.58
C ALA A 13 -15.52 -4.42 -9.00
N VAL A 14 -16.64 -3.74 -9.22
CA VAL A 14 -17.41 -3.48 -10.46
C VAL A 14 -17.28 -2.10 -11.20
N ALA A 15 -16.30 -1.72 -12.01
CA ALA A 15 -16.12 -0.31 -12.53
C ALA A 15 -17.36 0.64 -12.77
N ALA A 16 -17.25 1.92 -12.33
CA ALA A 16 -18.30 2.98 -12.27
C ALA A 16 -18.21 4.01 -13.43
N ASP A 17 -19.20 4.85 -13.78
CA ASP A 17 -20.18 5.62 -12.97
C ASP A 17 -21.63 5.67 -13.50
N GLY A 18 -22.58 5.41 -12.61
CA GLY A 18 -24.02 5.64 -12.78
C GLY A 18 -24.76 5.14 -11.53
N GLU A 19 -25.03 6.06 -10.59
CA GLU A 19 -25.53 5.83 -9.21
C GLU A 19 -24.53 5.14 -8.25
N ASP A 20 -24.32 5.79 -7.11
CA ASP A 20 -23.33 5.51 -6.09
C ASP A 20 -23.49 4.12 -5.44
N GLY A 21 -22.71 3.13 -5.91
CA GLY A 21 -22.49 1.90 -5.15
C GLY A 21 -21.94 2.22 -3.75
N THR A 22 -22.61 1.76 -2.70
CA THR A 22 -22.16 2.00 -1.32
C THR A 22 -21.17 0.92 -0.90
N CYS A 23 -19.92 1.30 -0.65
CA CYS A 23 -19.00 0.45 0.11
C CYS A 23 -19.15 0.76 1.60
N ASP A 24 -19.41 -0.26 2.41
CA ASP A 24 -19.41 -0.11 3.86
C ASP A 24 -17.97 -0.02 4.37
N ALA A 25 -17.54 1.16 4.80
CA ALA A 25 -16.19 1.41 5.30
C ALA A 25 -15.82 0.59 6.57
N LYS A 26 -16.80 0.05 7.29
CA LYS A 26 -16.58 -0.80 8.47
C LYS A 26 -16.30 -2.24 8.09
N THR A 27 -16.94 -2.75 7.04
CA THR A 27 -16.89 -4.17 6.63
C THR A 27 -16.10 -4.43 5.34
N GLY A 28 -15.88 -3.41 4.50
CA GLY A 28 -15.18 -3.51 3.22
C GLY A 28 -16.02 -4.09 2.07
N VAL A 29 -17.32 -4.31 2.27
CA VAL A 29 -18.21 -4.90 1.25
C VAL A 29 -18.80 -3.81 0.36
N CYS A 30 -18.79 -3.99 -0.96
CA CYS A 30 -19.31 -3.06 -1.97
C CYS A 30 -20.45 -3.70 -2.78
N THR A 31 -21.50 -2.93 -3.09
CA THR A 31 -22.69 -3.43 -3.81
C THR A 31 -22.63 -3.21 -5.32
N ASP A 32 -21.95 -2.15 -5.79
CA ASP A 32 -21.82 -1.76 -7.20
C ASP A 32 -20.52 -0.95 -7.39
N GLY A 33 -20.04 -0.70 -8.61
CA GLY A 33 -18.78 0.05 -8.80
C GLY A 33 -17.51 -0.78 -8.53
N ALA A 34 -16.32 -0.38 -9.04
CA ALA A 34 -14.97 -0.96 -8.76
C ALA A 34 -14.57 -0.79 -7.28
N GLY A 35 -15.56 -0.86 -6.42
CA GLY A 35 -15.69 -0.13 -5.18
C GLY A 35 -15.58 1.38 -5.40
N LYS A 36 -16.22 2.12 -4.51
CA LYS A 36 -15.60 3.36 -4.05
C LYS A 36 -14.21 3.02 -3.48
N PRO A 37 -13.22 3.89 -3.65
CA PRO A 37 -11.94 3.72 -2.97
C PRO A 37 -12.15 3.50 -1.47
N HIS A 38 -11.26 2.74 -0.86
CA HIS A 38 -11.36 2.44 0.56
C HIS A 38 -11.34 3.72 1.41
N GLY A 39 -12.25 3.82 2.37
CA GLY A 39 -12.51 5.08 3.11
C GLY A 39 -13.38 6.11 2.36
N GLY A 40 -13.90 5.77 1.18
CA GLY A 40 -14.91 6.53 0.44
C GLY A 40 -14.38 7.43 -0.69
N ALA A 41 -13.09 7.78 -0.68
CA ALA A 41 -12.46 8.62 -1.70
C ALA A 41 -11.01 8.18 -1.97
N LEU A 42 -10.55 8.39 -3.21
CA LEU A 42 -9.17 8.08 -3.58
C LEU A 42 -8.27 9.18 -3.03
N VAL A 43 -7.46 8.85 -2.04
CA VAL A 43 -6.52 9.77 -1.41
C VAL A 43 -5.18 9.64 -2.11
N ASN A 44 -4.90 10.53 -3.04
CA ASN A 44 -3.62 10.64 -3.72
C ASN A 44 -2.85 11.84 -3.13
N THR A 45 -1.62 11.60 -2.67
CA THR A 45 -0.80 12.63 -2.01
C THR A 45 0.17 13.38 -2.94
N PHE A 46 0.10 13.12 -4.25
CA PHE A 46 0.84 13.85 -5.27
C PHE A 46 0.49 15.34 -5.27
N VAL A 47 1.52 16.16 -5.27
CA VAL A 47 1.39 17.60 -5.37
C VAL A 47 1.36 18.00 -6.85
N ALA A 48 0.19 18.37 -7.36
CA ALA A 48 -0.01 18.66 -8.79
C ALA A 48 0.78 19.89 -9.28
N SER A 49 0.87 20.93 -8.45
CA SER A 49 1.57 22.18 -8.76
C SER A 49 3.08 21.99 -8.75
N ALA A 50 3.74 22.29 -9.87
CA ALA A 50 5.20 22.22 -9.97
C ALA A 50 5.89 23.20 -9.01
N ALA A 51 5.35 24.41 -8.86
CA ALA A 51 5.89 25.41 -7.93
C ALA A 51 5.82 24.94 -6.47
N ASP A 52 4.73 24.27 -6.09
CA ASP A 52 4.59 23.74 -4.72
C ASP A 52 5.54 22.56 -4.49
N ARG A 53 5.77 21.71 -5.50
CA ARG A 53 6.79 20.65 -5.44
C ARG A 53 8.20 21.21 -5.25
N GLU A 54 8.56 22.26 -5.98
CA GLU A 54 9.85 22.95 -5.84
C GLU A 54 9.99 23.58 -4.44
N ALA A 55 8.94 24.26 -3.96
CA ALA A 55 8.92 24.86 -2.63
C ALA A 55 9.06 23.81 -1.52
N LEU A 56 8.33 22.68 -1.62
CA LEU A 56 8.43 21.57 -0.68
C LEU A 56 9.84 20.99 -0.65
N THR A 57 10.42 20.75 -1.83
CA THR A 57 11.80 20.23 -1.95
C THR A 57 12.81 21.20 -1.35
N ALA A 58 12.68 22.50 -1.63
CA ALA A 58 13.57 23.53 -1.07
C ALA A 58 13.40 23.71 0.45
N SER A 59 12.22 23.39 0.99
CA SER A 59 11.94 23.45 2.44
C SER A 59 12.41 22.22 3.22
N ALA A 60 12.85 21.16 2.54
CA ALA A 60 13.34 19.96 3.20
C ALA A 60 14.63 20.25 3.99
N THR A 61 14.64 19.87 5.26
CA THR A 61 15.76 20.10 6.19
C THR A 61 16.55 18.83 6.49
N ALA A 62 16.11 17.69 5.96
CA ALA A 62 16.79 16.41 6.00
C ALA A 62 16.48 15.62 4.73
N SER A 63 17.26 14.56 4.49
CA SER A 63 17.04 13.62 3.40
C SER A 63 17.17 12.19 3.93
N LEU A 64 16.40 11.27 3.35
CA LEU A 64 16.46 9.84 3.60
C LEU A 64 16.45 9.10 2.26
N GLU A 65 17.52 8.33 2.01
CA GLU A 65 17.50 7.32 0.95
C GLU A 65 16.67 6.13 1.45
N LEU A 66 15.61 5.82 0.71
CA LEU A 66 14.65 4.80 1.05
C LEU A 66 15.19 3.41 0.71
N SER A 67 14.77 2.41 1.51
CA SER A 67 14.82 1.02 1.05
C SER A 67 13.81 0.80 -0.07
N GLU A 68 13.94 -0.31 -0.82
CA GLU A 68 12.98 -0.63 -1.87
C GLU A 68 11.56 -0.84 -1.33
N ARG A 69 11.41 -1.49 -0.16
CA ARG A 69 10.13 -1.62 0.55
C ARG A 69 9.51 -0.24 0.82
N GLN A 70 10.28 0.67 1.40
CA GLN A 70 9.80 2.01 1.73
C GLN A 70 9.44 2.80 0.46
N ALA A 71 10.20 2.64 -0.63
CA ALA A 71 9.89 3.24 -1.91
C ALA A 71 8.56 2.73 -2.49
N CYS A 72 8.28 1.43 -2.40
CA CYS A 72 6.98 0.86 -2.77
C CYS A 72 5.84 1.47 -1.93
N ASP A 73 6.02 1.58 -0.62
CA ASP A 73 5.01 2.19 0.27
C ASP A 73 4.76 3.67 -0.07
N VAL A 74 5.82 4.43 -0.33
CA VAL A 74 5.70 5.83 -0.80
C VAL A 74 4.96 5.88 -2.13
N ALA A 75 5.23 5.00 -3.08
CA ALA A 75 4.51 4.98 -4.35
C ALA A 75 3.00 4.68 -4.15
N LEU A 76 2.64 3.79 -3.23
CA LEU A 76 1.24 3.48 -2.93
C LEU A 76 0.54 4.61 -2.16
N LEU A 77 1.23 5.35 -1.29
CA LEU A 77 0.72 6.57 -0.68
C LEU A 77 0.49 7.67 -1.72
N VAL A 78 1.50 7.91 -2.57
CA VAL A 78 1.45 8.96 -3.58
C VAL A 78 0.39 8.69 -4.64
N THR A 79 0.20 7.45 -5.06
CA THR A 79 -0.80 7.11 -6.09
C THR A 79 -2.20 6.83 -5.53
N GLY A 80 -2.32 6.73 -4.21
CA GLY A 80 -3.56 6.42 -3.49
C GLY A 80 -3.93 4.95 -3.39
N GLY A 81 -2.99 4.04 -3.67
CA GLY A 81 -3.12 2.60 -3.40
C GLY A 81 -3.36 2.27 -1.92
N PHE A 82 -2.95 3.16 -1.01
CA PHE A 82 -3.21 3.04 0.44
C PHE A 82 -4.32 3.95 0.96
N SER A 83 -5.25 4.39 0.10
CA SER A 83 -6.44 5.12 0.57
C SER A 83 -7.10 4.39 1.77
N PRO A 84 -7.46 5.11 2.85
CA PRO A 84 -7.55 6.56 2.98
C PRO A 84 -6.29 7.25 3.56
N LEU A 85 -5.13 6.58 3.62
CA LEU A 85 -3.94 7.16 4.25
C LEU A 85 -3.40 8.36 3.45
N GLU A 86 -3.05 9.43 4.17
CA GLU A 86 -2.38 10.63 3.62
C GLU A 86 -0.85 10.62 3.85
N GLY A 87 -0.33 9.53 4.42
CA GLY A 87 1.07 9.40 4.78
C GLY A 87 1.33 8.15 5.60
N PHE A 88 2.53 8.07 6.18
CA PHE A 88 2.88 6.98 7.10
C PHE A 88 2.07 7.13 8.39
N MET A 89 1.58 5.99 8.90
CA MET A 89 0.73 5.97 10.09
C MET A 89 1.45 6.63 11.27
N LYS A 90 0.68 7.37 12.09
CA LYS A 90 1.11 7.86 13.40
C LYS A 90 0.96 6.76 14.45
N GLU A 91 1.50 6.95 15.66
CA GLU A 91 1.54 5.91 16.68
C GLU A 91 0.14 5.39 17.04
N ALA A 92 -0.87 6.27 17.07
CA ALA A 92 -2.23 5.89 17.41
C ALA A 92 -2.89 5.00 16.33
N ASP A 93 -2.74 5.35 15.05
CA ASP A 93 -3.27 4.54 13.94
C ASP A 93 -2.52 3.21 13.83
N TYR A 94 -1.19 3.23 13.97
CA TYR A 94 -0.37 2.02 14.05
C TYR A 94 -0.88 1.07 15.14
N ASN A 95 -1.07 1.59 16.37
CA ASN A 95 -1.52 0.76 17.48
C ASN A 95 -2.91 0.17 17.24
N GLY A 96 -3.85 0.96 16.70
CA GLY A 96 -5.17 0.47 16.34
C GLY A 96 -5.13 -0.62 15.27
N VAL A 97 -4.29 -0.47 14.25
CA VAL A 97 -4.12 -1.46 13.20
C VAL A 97 -3.51 -2.75 13.75
N VAL A 98 -2.48 -2.64 14.58
CA VAL A 98 -1.84 -3.81 15.20
C VAL A 98 -2.80 -4.55 16.13
N SER A 99 -3.65 -3.88 16.92
CA SER A 99 -4.54 -4.58 17.85
C SER A 99 -5.89 -4.99 17.27
N GLU A 100 -6.48 -4.17 16.41
CA GLU A 100 -7.89 -4.29 15.99
C GLU A 100 -8.07 -4.33 14.46
N MET A 101 -6.96 -4.28 13.69
CA MET A 101 -6.99 -4.08 12.23
C MET A 101 -7.80 -2.84 11.83
N ARG A 102 -7.74 -1.77 12.63
CA ARG A 102 -8.48 -0.52 12.36
C ARG A 102 -7.66 0.71 12.66
N THR A 103 -7.79 1.73 11.83
CA THR A 103 -7.28 3.07 12.15
C THR A 103 -8.07 3.68 13.31
N THR A 104 -7.59 4.78 13.87
CA THR A 104 -8.29 5.55 14.92
C THR A 104 -9.64 6.10 14.44
N ALA A 105 -9.80 6.31 13.13
CA ALA A 105 -11.08 6.66 12.49
C ALA A 105 -12.05 5.47 12.36
N GLY A 106 -11.64 4.26 12.79
CA GLY A 106 -12.44 3.04 12.73
C GLY A 106 -12.42 2.32 11.38
N VAL A 107 -11.63 2.81 10.42
CA VAL A 107 -11.51 2.24 9.08
C VAL A 107 -10.70 0.95 9.14
N LEU A 108 -11.21 -0.13 8.55
CA LEU A 108 -10.49 -1.42 8.47
C LEU A 108 -9.15 -1.24 7.74
N PHE A 109 -8.03 -1.64 8.32
CA PHE A 109 -6.73 -1.65 7.65
C PHE A 109 -5.89 -2.80 8.23
N GLY A 110 -5.46 -3.73 7.37
CA GLY A 110 -4.99 -5.05 7.82
C GLY A 110 -3.53 -5.11 8.27
N LEU A 111 -2.69 -4.17 7.85
CA LEU A 111 -1.27 -4.13 8.17
C LEU A 111 -0.79 -2.69 8.36
N PRO A 112 0.15 -2.42 9.27
CA PRO A 112 0.66 -1.08 9.50
C PRO A 112 1.48 -0.59 8.30
N VAL A 113 1.25 0.66 7.87
CA VAL A 113 2.06 1.35 6.85
C VAL A 113 2.98 2.33 7.58
N ILE A 114 4.26 2.00 7.68
CA ILE A 114 5.23 2.71 8.52
C ILE A 114 6.45 3.13 7.73
N LEU A 115 7.15 4.14 8.22
CA LEU A 115 8.51 4.46 7.79
C LEU A 115 9.46 4.15 8.94
N ASP A 116 10.29 3.14 8.77
CA ASP A 116 11.29 2.75 9.76
C ASP A 116 12.63 3.44 9.56
N VAL A 117 13.25 3.84 10.67
CA VAL A 117 14.51 4.58 10.68
C VAL A 117 15.38 4.14 11.86
N ALA A 118 16.69 4.38 11.76
CA ALA A 118 17.64 3.96 12.79
C ALA A 118 17.49 4.72 14.12
N ASN A 119 17.06 5.99 14.07
CA ASN A 119 16.90 6.89 15.21
C ASN A 119 15.78 7.93 14.95
N ASP A 120 15.39 8.67 15.98
CA ASP A 120 14.32 9.68 15.96
C ASP A 120 14.72 11.04 15.35
N SER A 121 15.88 11.14 14.69
CA SER A 121 16.43 12.42 14.23
C SER A 121 15.59 13.15 13.17
N PHE A 122 14.58 12.49 12.60
CA PHE A 122 13.67 13.07 11.63
C PHE A 122 12.47 13.79 12.27
N LEU A 123 12.20 13.58 13.56
CA LEU A 123 11.06 14.19 14.24
C LEU A 123 11.04 15.72 14.08
N GLY A 124 9.89 16.25 13.66
CA GLY A 124 9.66 17.68 13.45
C GLY A 124 10.29 18.26 12.19
N LYS A 125 10.86 17.42 11.30
CA LYS A 125 11.51 17.87 10.06
C LYS A 125 10.66 17.61 8.83
N LYS A 126 10.97 18.36 7.76
CA LYS A 126 10.58 18.02 6.39
C LYS A 126 11.70 17.18 5.79
N VAL A 127 11.42 15.92 5.50
CA VAL A 127 12.41 14.94 5.05
C VAL A 127 12.19 14.67 3.57
N LEU A 128 13.18 14.98 2.75
CA LEU A 128 13.20 14.58 1.35
C LEU A 128 13.42 13.06 1.28
N LEU A 129 12.47 12.34 0.69
CA LEU A 129 12.54 10.90 0.50
C LEU A 129 13.05 10.60 -0.91
N THR A 130 14.20 9.97 -1.01
CA THR A 130 14.87 9.65 -2.27
C THR A 130 14.97 8.14 -2.48
N TYR A 131 14.94 7.70 -3.74
CA TYR A 131 15.22 6.31 -4.11
C TYR A 131 15.90 6.25 -5.46
N LYS A 132 17.06 5.61 -5.54
CA LYS A 132 17.84 5.43 -6.79
C LYS A 132 18.01 6.75 -7.56
N GLY A 133 18.30 7.84 -6.83
CA GLY A 133 18.49 9.18 -7.40
C GLY A 133 17.22 9.94 -7.78
N THR A 134 16.04 9.39 -7.51
CA THR A 134 14.75 10.06 -7.72
C THR A 134 14.22 10.65 -6.43
N ASN A 135 13.86 11.93 -6.45
CA ASN A 135 13.13 12.58 -5.35
C ASN A 135 11.67 12.13 -5.40
N MET A 136 11.27 11.22 -4.52
CA MET A 136 9.94 10.59 -4.56
C MET A 136 8.88 11.45 -3.87
N ALA A 137 9.19 11.95 -2.68
CA ALA A 137 8.25 12.67 -1.83
C ALA A 137 8.95 13.54 -0.78
N VAL A 138 8.22 14.43 -0.13
CA VAL A 138 8.61 15.06 1.13
C VAL A 138 7.70 14.57 2.24
N LEU A 139 8.28 14.02 3.31
CA LEU A 139 7.57 13.67 4.54
C LEU A 139 7.63 14.84 5.52
N GLU A 140 6.47 15.28 6.01
CA GLU A 140 6.36 16.08 7.22
C GLU A 140 6.34 15.12 8.41
N ALA A 141 7.50 14.93 9.05
CA ALA A 141 7.67 13.95 10.13
C ALA A 141 7.10 14.49 11.45
N GLU A 142 5.85 14.13 11.75
CA GLU A 142 5.09 14.66 12.87
C GLU A 142 5.35 13.89 14.17
N GLU A 143 5.59 12.58 14.08
CA GLU A 143 5.82 11.70 15.23
C GLU A 143 6.99 10.75 14.98
N ALA A 144 7.70 10.39 16.04
CA ALA A 144 8.72 9.36 16.03
C ALA A 144 8.66 8.56 17.34
N TRP A 145 8.50 7.24 17.24
CA TRP A 145 8.34 6.38 18.41
C TRP A 145 9.05 5.04 18.22
N ARG A 146 9.22 4.29 19.31
CA ARG A 146 9.77 2.93 19.27
C ARG A 146 8.62 1.91 19.32
N PRO A 147 8.41 1.11 18.27
CA PRO A 147 7.35 0.12 18.25
C PRO A 147 7.68 -1.08 19.15
N ASN A 148 6.63 -1.74 19.67
CA ASN A 148 6.77 -3.07 20.24
C ASN A 148 6.67 -4.12 19.11
N LYS A 149 7.82 -4.39 18.46
CA LYS A 149 7.89 -5.32 17.34
C LYS A 149 7.43 -6.74 17.68
N VAL A 150 7.55 -7.18 18.94
CA VAL A 150 7.07 -8.51 19.37
C VAL A 150 5.55 -8.57 19.35
N LYS A 151 4.89 -7.50 19.82
CA LYS A 151 3.43 -7.35 19.76
C LYS A 151 2.96 -7.31 18.30
N GLU A 152 3.64 -6.51 17.47
CA GLU A 152 3.34 -6.43 16.04
C GLU A 152 3.48 -7.80 15.36
N ALA A 153 4.56 -8.53 15.63
CA ALA A 153 4.77 -9.83 15.03
C ALA A 153 3.65 -10.82 15.37
N ALA A 154 3.29 -10.90 16.64
CA ALA A 154 2.22 -11.78 17.11
C ALA A 154 0.86 -11.42 16.46
N ALA A 155 0.52 -10.13 16.39
CA ALA A 155 -0.79 -9.70 15.94
C ALA A 155 -0.92 -9.65 14.40
N CYS A 156 0.10 -9.17 13.69
CA CYS A 156 0.06 -8.99 12.24
C CYS A 156 0.45 -10.25 11.47
N TYR A 157 1.37 -11.07 12.00
CA TYR A 157 1.88 -12.26 11.32
C TYR A 157 1.47 -13.58 12.00
N GLY A 158 0.74 -13.51 13.11
CA GLY A 158 0.24 -14.69 13.84
C GLY A 158 1.34 -15.50 14.54
N THR A 159 2.57 -15.00 14.58
CA THR A 159 3.72 -15.68 15.19
C THR A 159 4.82 -14.67 15.54
N THR A 160 5.62 -14.99 16.57
CA THR A 160 6.84 -14.22 16.91
C THR A 160 8.11 -14.93 16.45
N SER A 161 7.99 -16.05 15.73
CA SER A 161 9.14 -16.84 15.28
C SER A 161 9.88 -16.14 14.14
N GLY A 162 11.19 -15.98 14.29
CA GLY A 162 12.09 -15.50 13.23
C GLY A 162 12.24 -16.47 12.04
N GLU A 163 11.60 -17.65 12.08
CA GLU A 163 11.48 -18.51 10.89
C GLU A 163 10.46 -17.96 9.87
N HIS A 164 9.53 -17.10 10.32
CA HIS A 164 8.61 -16.42 9.41
C HIS A 164 9.34 -15.26 8.72
N PRO A 165 9.40 -15.21 7.37
CA PRO A 165 10.21 -14.21 6.65
C PRO A 165 9.92 -12.76 7.06
N SER A 166 8.65 -12.38 7.17
CA SER A 166 8.27 -11.01 7.59
C SER A 166 8.59 -10.70 9.05
N VAL A 167 8.65 -11.71 9.92
CA VAL A 167 9.05 -11.52 11.33
C VAL A 167 10.57 -11.38 11.42
N LEU A 168 11.30 -12.15 10.62
CA LEU A 168 12.75 -12.01 10.49
C LEU A 168 13.12 -10.60 10.03
N GLU A 169 12.48 -10.13 8.95
CA GLU A 169 12.68 -8.77 8.42
C GLU A 169 12.32 -7.70 9.46
N LEU A 170 11.15 -7.83 10.11
CA LEU A 170 10.72 -6.92 11.16
C LEU A 170 11.79 -6.76 12.26
N TYR A 171 12.41 -7.85 12.71
CA TYR A 171 13.40 -7.81 13.79
C TYR A 171 14.81 -7.46 13.34
N ALA A 172 15.26 -8.00 12.21
CA ALA A 172 16.65 -7.95 11.77
C ALA A 172 16.95 -6.77 10.85
N GLU A 173 15.97 -6.32 10.06
CA GLU A 173 16.20 -5.36 8.97
C GLU A 173 15.55 -4.00 9.27
N LEU A 174 14.31 -3.99 9.74
CA LEU A 174 13.62 -2.72 9.99
C LEU A 174 14.31 -1.91 11.10
N GLY A 175 14.32 -0.59 10.94
CA GLY A 175 14.81 0.40 11.87
C GLY A 175 14.21 0.31 13.28
N LYS A 176 14.86 0.98 14.24
CA LYS A 176 14.49 0.97 15.66
C LYS A 176 13.31 1.87 15.98
N TYR A 177 13.07 2.88 15.15
CA TYR A 177 12.02 3.86 15.31
C TYR A 177 11.12 3.84 14.09
N TYR A 178 9.85 4.13 14.30
CA TYR A 178 8.91 4.47 13.25
C TYR A 178 8.66 5.97 13.25
N VAL A 179 8.53 6.54 12.05
CA VAL A 179 8.21 7.94 11.83
C VAL A 179 6.89 8.02 11.10
N GLY A 180 5.97 8.79 11.67
CA GLY A 180 4.62 8.98 11.15
C GLY A 180 4.42 10.42 10.71
N GLY A 181 3.60 10.61 9.69
CA GLY A 181 3.22 11.94 9.24
C GLY A 181 2.86 12.02 7.76
N LYS A 182 2.51 13.23 7.32
CA LYS A 182 2.00 13.47 5.98
C LYS A 182 3.07 13.33 4.91
N VAL A 183 2.73 12.67 3.82
CA VAL A 183 3.60 12.50 2.65
C VAL A 183 3.10 13.41 1.54
N HIS A 184 4.01 14.13 0.90
CA HIS A 184 3.74 14.97 -0.26
C HIS A 184 4.50 14.41 -1.46
N GLY A 185 3.79 13.79 -2.40
CA GLY A 185 4.40 13.17 -3.58
C GLY A 185 4.97 14.18 -4.56
N LEU A 186 6.20 13.94 -5.02
CA LEU A 186 6.91 14.76 -6.00
C LEU A 186 6.83 14.20 -7.43
N ILE A 187 6.50 12.92 -7.58
CA ILE A 187 6.29 12.23 -8.86
C ILE A 187 4.96 11.49 -8.84
N ASP A 188 4.30 11.37 -9.99
CA ASP A 188 3.04 10.63 -10.16
C ASP A 188 3.17 9.41 -11.08
N ARG A 189 4.39 9.17 -11.58
CA ARG A 189 4.75 8.07 -12.47
C ARG A 189 6.02 7.40 -11.99
N PHE A 190 6.03 6.07 -12.04
CA PHE A 190 7.12 5.27 -11.52
C PHE A 190 7.76 4.37 -12.57
N ASP A 191 7.42 4.57 -13.85
CA ASP A 191 8.01 3.82 -14.96
C ASP A 191 9.52 4.06 -15.10
N GLY A 192 10.03 5.22 -14.69
CA GLY A 192 11.47 5.48 -14.60
C GLY A 192 12.19 4.73 -13.46
N ILE A 193 11.45 4.17 -12.50
CA ILE A 193 12.01 3.43 -11.36
C ILE A 193 11.90 1.91 -11.59
N TRP A 194 10.71 1.44 -11.96
CA TRP A 194 10.41 0.00 -12.06
C TRP A 194 10.07 -0.47 -13.48
N GLY A 195 10.08 0.42 -14.47
CA GLY A 195 9.80 0.08 -15.87
C GLY A 195 8.32 0.18 -16.27
N PRO A 196 7.96 -0.23 -17.50
CA PRO A 196 6.58 -0.16 -17.97
C PRO A 196 5.68 -1.14 -17.21
N GLY A 197 4.38 -0.86 -17.16
CA GLY A 197 3.37 -1.72 -16.52
C GLY A 197 2.97 -1.32 -15.11
N PHE A 198 3.60 -0.28 -14.54
CA PHE A 198 3.24 0.29 -13.25
C PHE A 198 2.15 1.36 -13.43
N PHE A 199 0.89 0.95 -13.27
CA PHE A 199 -0.27 1.83 -13.37
C PHE A 199 -0.75 2.30 -12.00
N THR A 200 -1.17 3.57 -11.91
CA THR A 200 -1.83 4.10 -10.71
C THR A 200 -3.26 3.54 -10.58
N PRO A 201 -3.87 3.56 -9.38
CA PRO A 201 -5.28 3.18 -9.23
C PRO A 201 -6.23 3.93 -10.17
N ALA A 202 -5.98 5.22 -10.41
CA ALA A 202 -6.76 6.01 -11.36
C ALA A 202 -6.60 5.51 -12.80
N GLN A 203 -5.37 5.19 -13.22
CA GLN A 203 -5.09 4.64 -14.54
C GLN A 203 -5.73 3.26 -14.70
N VAL A 204 -5.59 2.36 -13.72
CA VAL A 204 -6.24 1.04 -13.76
C VAL A 204 -7.75 1.21 -13.87
N ARG A 205 -8.37 2.06 -13.04
CA ARG A 205 -9.82 2.32 -13.12
C ARG A 205 -10.26 2.81 -14.49
N SER A 206 -9.47 3.65 -15.14
CA SER A 206 -9.79 4.17 -16.49
C SER A 206 -9.74 3.12 -17.61
N THR A 207 -9.09 1.96 -17.39
CA THR A 207 -9.03 0.88 -18.38
C THR A 207 -10.12 -0.18 -18.18
N LEU A 208 -10.81 -0.16 -17.04
CA LEU A 208 -11.84 -1.14 -16.72
C LEU A 208 -13.14 -0.82 -17.48
N PRO A 209 -13.82 -1.83 -18.05
CA PRO A 209 -15.08 -1.61 -18.73
C PRO A 209 -16.19 -1.22 -17.76
N GLU A 210 -16.95 -0.19 -18.13
CA GLU A 210 -18.06 0.34 -17.35
C GLU A 210 -19.12 -0.74 -17.03
N GLY A 211 -19.62 -0.72 -15.80
CA GLY A 211 -20.70 -1.60 -15.35
C GLY A 211 -20.31 -3.08 -15.25
N LYS A 212 -19.01 -3.41 -15.26
CA LYS A 212 -18.51 -4.79 -15.15
C LYS A 212 -17.86 -5.05 -13.82
N GLN A 213 -18.23 -6.17 -13.19
CA GLN A 213 -17.56 -6.76 -12.03
C GLN A 213 -16.09 -7.02 -12.38
N VAL A 214 -15.14 -6.82 -11.47
CA VAL A 214 -13.71 -7.10 -11.68
C VAL A 214 -13.29 -8.09 -10.61
N VAL A 215 -12.76 -9.22 -11.05
CA VAL A 215 -12.09 -10.17 -10.18
C VAL A 215 -10.59 -9.91 -10.31
N ALA A 216 -9.98 -9.39 -9.26
CA ALA A 216 -8.55 -9.19 -9.19
C ALA A 216 -7.83 -10.49 -8.79
N PHE A 217 -6.83 -10.88 -9.56
CA PHE A 217 -5.95 -12.00 -9.27
C PHE A 217 -4.57 -11.48 -8.90
N GLN A 218 -4.33 -11.46 -7.60
CA GLN A 218 -3.03 -11.16 -7.01
C GLN A 218 -2.13 -12.39 -7.10
N ASN A 219 -0.91 -12.19 -7.60
CA ASN A 219 0.05 -13.28 -7.78
C ASN A 219 1.49 -12.78 -7.74
N ARG A 220 2.40 -13.61 -7.21
CA ARG A 220 3.84 -13.35 -7.18
C ARG A 220 4.65 -14.42 -7.95
N ASN A 221 3.98 -15.44 -8.48
CA ASN A 221 4.58 -16.57 -9.18
C ASN A 221 4.18 -16.55 -10.67
N PRO A 222 4.90 -17.25 -11.56
CA PRO A 222 4.42 -17.45 -12.93
C PRO A 222 3.04 -18.11 -12.99
N VAL A 223 2.20 -17.65 -13.92
CA VAL A 223 0.86 -18.22 -14.13
C VAL A 223 1.00 -19.57 -14.85
N HIS A 224 0.46 -20.64 -14.24
CA HIS A 224 0.40 -21.97 -14.83
C HIS A 224 -1.05 -22.46 -14.98
N LYS A 225 -1.26 -23.63 -15.59
CA LYS A 225 -2.59 -24.15 -15.96
C LYS A 225 -3.60 -24.14 -14.80
N ALA A 226 -3.20 -24.51 -13.58
CA ALA A 226 -4.12 -24.45 -12.45
C ALA A 226 -4.58 -23.02 -12.08
N HIS A 227 -3.72 -22.00 -12.22
CA HIS A 227 -4.14 -20.61 -12.05
C HIS A 227 -5.12 -20.19 -13.15
N PHE A 228 -4.88 -20.64 -14.39
CA PHE A 228 -5.80 -20.38 -15.48
C PHE A 228 -7.20 -20.98 -15.22
N GLU A 229 -7.29 -22.25 -14.82
CA GLU A 229 -8.58 -22.89 -14.50
C GLU A 229 -9.28 -22.20 -13.31
N LEU A 230 -8.53 -21.76 -12.30
CA LEU A 230 -9.08 -20.95 -11.20
C LEU A 230 -9.74 -19.67 -11.72
N LEU A 231 -9.12 -18.97 -12.67
CA LEU A 231 -9.66 -17.73 -13.24
C LEU A 231 -10.86 -17.98 -14.16
N VAL A 232 -10.90 -19.13 -14.84
CA VAL A 232 -12.08 -19.56 -15.60
C VAL A 232 -13.27 -19.77 -14.65
N HIS A 233 -13.08 -20.52 -13.57
CA HIS A 233 -14.13 -20.74 -12.58
C HIS A 233 -14.54 -19.46 -11.86
N ALA A 234 -13.60 -18.58 -11.52
CA ALA A 234 -13.92 -17.29 -10.91
C ALA A 234 -14.81 -16.41 -11.82
N LYS A 235 -14.61 -16.51 -13.14
CA LYS A 235 -15.46 -15.82 -14.12
C LYS A 235 -16.85 -16.45 -14.25
N GLU A 236 -16.98 -17.75 -14.03
CA GLU A 236 -18.27 -18.47 -13.97
C GLU A 236 -19.05 -18.10 -12.70
N ASP A 237 -18.36 -18.08 -11.54
CA ASP A 237 -18.95 -17.75 -10.24
C ASP A 237 -19.38 -16.28 -10.14
N VAL A 238 -18.60 -15.38 -10.75
CA VAL A 238 -18.92 -13.94 -10.81
C VAL A 238 -19.34 -13.60 -12.24
N ALA A 239 -20.63 -13.86 -12.53
CA ALA A 239 -21.20 -13.61 -13.85
C ALA A 239 -20.96 -12.16 -14.32
N ASN A 240 -20.70 -12.00 -15.63
CA ASN A 240 -20.41 -10.72 -16.27
C ASN A 240 -19.19 -9.96 -15.71
N SER A 241 -18.24 -10.66 -15.09
CA SER A 241 -16.98 -10.07 -14.64
C SER A 241 -15.89 -10.01 -15.71
N VAL A 242 -14.91 -9.14 -15.48
CA VAL A 242 -13.59 -9.16 -16.10
C VAL A 242 -12.55 -9.63 -15.10
N ILE A 243 -11.52 -10.30 -15.61
CA ILE A 243 -10.38 -10.73 -14.81
C ILE A 243 -9.28 -9.67 -14.92
N LEU A 244 -8.85 -9.13 -13.78
CA LEU A 244 -7.68 -8.28 -13.68
C LEU A 244 -6.54 -9.09 -13.08
N VAL A 245 -5.58 -9.49 -13.91
CA VAL A 245 -4.34 -10.11 -13.42
C VAL A 245 -3.43 -9.01 -12.91
N HIS A 246 -3.20 -8.96 -11.60
CA HIS A 246 -2.49 -7.89 -10.93
C HIS A 246 -1.28 -8.46 -10.16
N PRO A 247 -0.17 -8.75 -10.84
CA PRO A 247 0.98 -9.37 -10.19
C PRO A 247 1.70 -8.41 -9.23
N THR A 248 2.41 -8.96 -8.25
CA THR A 248 3.35 -8.22 -7.42
C THR A 248 4.69 -8.11 -8.13
N CYS A 249 5.23 -6.90 -8.19
CA CYS A 249 6.52 -6.61 -8.83
C CYS A 249 7.51 -5.87 -7.90
N GLY A 250 7.18 -5.73 -6.61
CA GLY A 250 8.08 -5.23 -5.57
C GLY A 250 8.80 -6.36 -4.84
N PRO A 251 9.36 -6.12 -3.64
CA PRO A 251 9.99 -7.18 -2.84
C PRO A 251 9.03 -8.35 -2.59
N THR A 252 9.39 -9.53 -3.08
CA THR A 252 8.64 -10.79 -2.92
C THR A 252 9.37 -11.75 -1.97
N GLN A 253 8.93 -12.99 -1.87
CA GLN A 253 9.54 -13.94 -0.94
C GLN A 253 10.94 -14.33 -1.46
N PRO A 254 11.96 -14.48 -0.58
CA PRO A 254 13.25 -15.01 -0.99
C PRO A 254 13.12 -16.34 -1.74
N GLY A 255 13.67 -16.40 -2.96
CA GLY A 255 13.62 -17.55 -3.85
C GLY A 255 12.48 -17.55 -4.88
N ASP A 256 11.68 -16.48 -4.94
CA ASP A 256 10.75 -16.26 -6.06
C ASP A 256 11.50 -15.99 -7.37
N ILE A 257 10.81 -16.18 -8.50
CA ILE A 257 11.36 -16.00 -9.85
C ILE A 257 11.32 -14.50 -10.20
N ASP A 258 12.44 -13.99 -10.74
CA ASP A 258 12.58 -12.65 -11.30
C ASP A 258 11.74 -12.44 -12.59
#